data_AF-A0A7S1ESC6-F1
#
_entry.id   AF-A0A7S1ESC6-F1
#
_cell.length_a   1.000
_cell.length_b   1.000
_cell.length_c   1.000
_cell.angle_alpha   90.00
_cell.angle_beta   90.00
_cell.angle_gamma   90.00
#
_symmetry.space_group_name_H-M   'P 1'
#
loop_
_entity.id
_entity.type
_entity.pdbx_description
1 polymer ?
#
loop_
_entity_poly.entity_id
_entity_poly.type
_entity_poly.pdbx_seq_one_letter_code
_entity_poly.pdbx_strand_id
1 'polypeptide(L)'
;AQLGLSSSRSSDAVRMAEAAQELQKLAPKLVIQGHLMWESRVPSNVQSDKKRLELLHALRMRVLASLGFMGVRKDALLVSLCGLAAGAIIEAKDDALPKAVGSLIKALMTGVRTADMEPMQKSFAESLSLLAYRIHTRPPPNKALTLLTKNMVKYLVAAERVTRQPEASEKSLANTQKAARIELRGLSFALQNLCLRFASCIFEKLPIFWQLLSEPLECASRIGELTDAECAAAVDSMLVISTISESLAECLHSKICD
;
A
#
# COMPACT_ATOMS: atom_id res chain seq x y z
N ALA A 1 -1.93 -15.18 -30.84
CA ALA A 1 -2.21 -15.94 -29.61
C ALA A 1 -2.57 -15.05 -28.41
N GLN A 2 -3.36 -13.97 -28.58
CA GLN A 2 -3.60 -12.95 -27.54
C GLN A 2 -5.06 -12.86 -27.04
N LEU A 3 -5.96 -13.76 -27.46
CA LEU A 3 -7.37 -13.74 -27.06
C LEU A 3 -7.70 -14.58 -25.79
N GLY A 4 -6.70 -15.25 -25.19
CA GLY A 4 -6.93 -16.14 -24.04
C GLY A 4 -6.87 -15.48 -22.65
N LEU A 5 -6.14 -14.37 -22.51
CA LEU A 5 -5.82 -13.76 -21.20
C LEU A 5 -6.91 -12.80 -20.67
N SER A 6 -7.74 -12.23 -21.54
CA SER A 6 -8.86 -11.37 -21.13
C SER A 6 -10.04 -12.18 -20.57
N SER A 7 -10.27 -13.38 -21.10
CA SER A 7 -11.35 -14.27 -20.63
C SER A 7 -11.09 -14.82 -19.23
N SER A 8 -9.83 -15.11 -18.88
CA SER A 8 -9.48 -15.64 -17.56
C SER A 8 -9.62 -14.57 -16.46
N ARG A 9 -9.19 -13.34 -16.73
CA ARG A 9 -9.27 -12.22 -15.77
C ARG A 9 -10.72 -11.77 -15.49
N SER A 10 -11.59 -11.84 -16.50
CA SER A 10 -13.04 -11.58 -16.33
C SER A 10 -13.71 -12.66 -15.47
N SER A 11 -13.36 -13.94 -15.68
CA SER A 11 -13.81 -15.06 -14.86
C SER A 11 -13.38 -14.90 -13.39
N ASP A 12 -12.16 -14.44 -13.15
CA ASP A 12 -11.64 -14.25 -11.79
C ASP A 12 -12.35 -13.12 -11.03
N ALA A 13 -12.69 -12.02 -11.72
CA ALA A 13 -13.45 -10.92 -11.13
C ALA A 13 -14.87 -11.34 -10.72
N VAL A 14 -15.55 -12.16 -11.55
CA VAL A 14 -16.88 -12.72 -11.26
C VAL A 14 -16.80 -13.67 -10.07
N ARG A 15 -15.81 -14.57 -10.03
CA ARG A 15 -15.58 -15.49 -8.91
C ARG A 15 -15.29 -14.76 -7.59
N MET A 16 -14.57 -13.64 -7.64
CA MET A 16 -14.34 -12.80 -6.46
C MET A 16 -15.62 -12.12 -5.97
N ALA A 17 -16.47 -11.63 -6.88
CA ALA A 17 -17.76 -11.05 -6.53
C ALA A 17 -18.70 -12.10 -5.89
N GLU A 18 -18.75 -13.31 -6.44
CA GLU A 18 -19.52 -14.44 -5.91
C GLU A 18 -19.00 -14.86 -4.52
N ALA A 19 -17.68 -14.97 -4.34
CA ALA A 19 -17.08 -15.30 -3.05
C ALA A 19 -17.36 -14.22 -1.98
N ALA A 20 -17.34 -12.93 -2.35
CA ALA A 20 -17.70 -11.84 -1.47
C ALA A 20 -19.19 -11.90 -1.05
N GLN A 21 -20.08 -12.24 -2.00
CA GLN A 21 -21.50 -12.41 -1.74
C GLN A 21 -21.78 -13.59 -0.81
N GLU A 22 -21.07 -14.71 -0.98
CA GLU A 22 -21.18 -15.88 -0.10
C GLU A 22 -20.65 -15.61 1.31
N LEU A 23 -19.52 -14.90 1.45
CA LEU A 23 -19.01 -14.46 2.75
C LEU A 23 -20.02 -13.57 3.50
N GLN A 24 -20.71 -12.68 2.78
CA GLN A 24 -21.74 -11.82 3.35
C GLN A 24 -22.95 -12.60 3.86
N LYS A 25 -23.30 -13.73 3.22
CA LYS A 25 -24.37 -14.65 3.67
C LYS A 25 -23.96 -15.52 4.85
N LEU A 26 -22.67 -15.85 4.98
CA LEU A 26 -22.15 -16.73 6.04
C LEU A 26 -21.88 -16.00 7.36
N ALA A 27 -21.56 -14.71 7.32
CA ALA A 27 -21.22 -13.94 8.51
C ALA A 27 -22.31 -13.94 9.60
N PRO A 28 -23.61 -13.75 9.29
CA PRO A 28 -24.69 -13.84 10.30
C PRO A 28 -24.82 -15.25 10.89
N LYS A 29 -24.65 -16.29 10.06
CA LYS A 29 -24.78 -17.69 10.47
C LYS A 29 -23.68 -18.09 11.46
N LEU A 30 -22.46 -17.63 11.24
CA LEU A 30 -21.33 -17.86 12.14
C LEU A 30 -21.52 -17.16 13.50
N VAL A 31 -22.10 -15.95 13.51
CA VAL A 31 -22.44 -15.24 14.75
C VAL A 31 -23.53 -15.98 15.54
N ILE A 32 -24.57 -16.46 14.86
CA ILE A 32 -25.65 -17.23 15.48
C ILE A 32 -25.13 -18.58 16.02
N GLN A 33 -24.33 -19.31 15.24
CA GLN A 33 -23.70 -20.55 15.73
C GLN A 33 -22.77 -20.31 16.92
N GLY A 34 -22.01 -19.22 16.92
CA GLY A 34 -21.16 -18.82 18.04
C GLY A 34 -21.98 -18.56 19.31
N HIS A 35 -23.16 -17.94 19.17
CA HIS A 35 -24.10 -17.71 20.28
C HIS A 35 -24.70 -19.03 20.80
N LEU A 36 -25.18 -19.90 19.93
CA LEU A 36 -25.74 -21.20 20.31
C LEU A 36 -24.72 -22.12 21.00
N MET A 37 -23.48 -22.14 20.51
CA MET A 37 -22.37 -22.86 21.17
C MET A 37 -21.99 -22.26 22.52
N TRP A 38 -22.25 -20.98 22.74
CA TRP A 38 -22.04 -20.36 24.03
C TRP A 38 -23.14 -20.75 25.01
N GLU A 39 -24.42 -20.64 24.61
CA GLU A 39 -25.56 -21.03 25.44
C GLU A 39 -25.45 -22.49 25.90
N SER A 40 -25.02 -23.41 25.03
CA SER A 40 -24.85 -24.82 25.36
C SER A 40 -23.69 -25.10 26.34
N ARG A 41 -22.82 -24.13 26.58
CA ARG A 41 -21.66 -24.25 27.49
C ARG A 41 -21.85 -23.53 28.82
N VAL A 42 -22.97 -22.84 29.02
CA VAL A 42 -23.31 -22.21 30.31
C VAL A 42 -23.85 -23.31 31.24
N PRO A 43 -23.14 -23.71 32.30
CA PRO A 43 -23.64 -24.71 33.22
C PRO A 43 -24.85 -24.13 33.96
N SER A 44 -25.96 -24.88 34.03
CA SER A 44 -27.20 -24.45 34.70
C SER A 44 -27.06 -24.33 36.23
N ASN A 45 -25.90 -24.66 36.80
CA ASN A 45 -25.66 -24.76 38.25
C ASN A 45 -24.34 -24.10 38.71
N VAL A 46 -24.11 -22.82 38.39
CA VAL A 46 -22.93 -22.08 38.89
C VAL A 46 -23.31 -21.27 40.13
N GLN A 47 -22.91 -21.79 41.30
CA GLN A 47 -23.20 -21.26 42.64
C GLN A 47 -22.53 -19.91 43.01
N SER A 48 -22.02 -19.10 42.07
CA SER A 48 -21.71 -17.69 42.37
C SER A 48 -21.81 -16.79 41.13
N ASP A 49 -22.56 -15.70 41.26
CA ASP A 49 -22.71 -14.67 40.22
C ASP A 49 -21.36 -14.15 39.70
N LYS A 50 -20.32 -14.19 40.55
CA LYS A 50 -18.95 -13.82 40.20
C LYS A 50 -18.35 -14.69 39.09
N LYS A 51 -18.47 -16.03 39.18
CA LYS A 51 -17.96 -16.93 38.12
C LYS A 51 -18.72 -16.77 36.80
N ARG A 52 -20.04 -16.51 36.88
CA ARG A 52 -20.86 -16.24 35.71
C ARG A 52 -20.46 -14.93 35.02
N LEU A 53 -20.16 -13.90 35.81
CA LEU A 53 -19.67 -12.61 35.32
C LEU A 53 -18.29 -12.73 34.65
N GLU A 54 -17.36 -13.48 35.25
CA GLU A 54 -16.03 -13.74 34.68
C GLU A 54 -16.12 -14.48 33.34
N LEU A 55 -16.98 -15.50 33.24
CA LEU A 55 -17.23 -16.23 31.99
C LEU A 55 -17.85 -15.35 30.90
N LEU A 56 -18.83 -14.51 31.26
CA LEU A 56 -19.43 -13.52 30.36
C LEU A 56 -18.39 -12.51 29.87
N HIS A 57 -17.53 -12.03 30.75
CA HIS A 57 -16.44 -11.13 30.39
C HIS A 57 -15.46 -11.79 29.42
N ALA A 58 -15.03 -13.02 29.70
CA ALA A 58 -14.15 -13.78 28.82
C ALA A 58 -14.80 -14.08 27.44
N LEU A 59 -16.11 -14.33 27.40
CA LEU A 59 -16.84 -14.45 26.15
C LEU A 59 -16.83 -13.13 25.37
N ARG A 60 -17.20 -12.03 26.03
CA ARG A 60 -17.22 -10.68 25.44
C ARG A 60 -15.86 -10.35 24.82
N MET A 61 -14.77 -10.62 25.54
CA MET A 61 -13.42 -10.39 25.02
C MET A 61 -13.11 -11.23 23.78
N ARG A 62 -13.52 -12.50 23.73
CA ARG A 62 -13.36 -13.37 22.53
C ARG A 62 -14.19 -12.91 21.34
N VAL A 63 -15.43 -12.48 21.58
CA VAL A 63 -16.32 -11.94 20.53
C VAL A 63 -15.74 -10.65 19.96
N LEU A 64 -15.28 -9.73 20.81
CA LEU A 64 -14.64 -8.49 20.39
C LEU A 64 -13.35 -8.75 19.60
N ALA A 65 -12.53 -9.71 20.04
CA ALA A 65 -11.34 -10.12 19.30
C ALA A 65 -11.69 -10.70 17.91
N SER A 66 -12.72 -11.53 17.84
CA SER A 66 -13.19 -12.12 16.57
C SER A 66 -13.76 -11.06 15.62
N LEU A 67 -14.52 -10.10 16.16
CA LEU A 67 -15.06 -8.97 15.40
C LEU A 67 -13.94 -8.09 14.83
N GLY A 68 -12.93 -7.77 15.65
CA GLY A 68 -11.75 -7.04 15.20
C GLY A 68 -10.98 -7.77 14.10
N PHE A 69 -10.75 -9.07 14.27
CA PHE A 69 -10.09 -9.91 13.26
C PHE A 69 -10.85 -9.95 11.93
N MET A 70 -12.18 -10.12 11.99
CA MET A 70 -13.00 -10.11 10.78
C MET A 70 -13.05 -8.73 10.12
N GLY A 71 -13.06 -7.65 10.91
CA GLY A 71 -12.94 -6.28 10.40
C GLY A 71 -11.66 -6.08 9.58
N VAL A 72 -10.51 -6.45 10.14
CA VAL A 72 -9.20 -6.36 9.45
C VAL A 72 -9.20 -7.18 8.16
N ARG A 73 -9.74 -8.42 8.17
CA ARG A 73 -9.84 -9.25 6.95
C ARG A 73 -10.75 -8.63 5.89
N LYS A 74 -11.90 -8.08 6.29
CA LYS A 74 -12.82 -7.40 5.37
C LYS A 74 -12.14 -6.20 4.71
N ASP A 75 -11.42 -5.41 5.50
CA ASP A 75 -10.74 -4.21 5.00
C ASP A 75 -9.59 -4.60 4.05
N ALA A 76 -8.82 -5.64 4.36
CA ALA A 76 -7.80 -6.17 3.45
C ALA A 76 -8.39 -6.62 2.11
N LEU A 77 -9.52 -7.33 2.12
CA LEU A 77 -10.21 -7.74 0.89
C LEU A 77 -10.72 -6.54 0.08
N LEU A 78 -11.25 -5.52 0.75
CA LEU A 78 -11.71 -4.29 0.10
C LEU A 78 -10.56 -3.53 -0.56
N VAL A 79 -9.38 -3.47 0.08
CA VAL A 79 -8.18 -2.89 -0.52
C VAL A 79 -7.79 -3.67 -1.77
N SER A 80 -7.75 -5.00 -1.70
CA SER A 80 -7.42 -5.84 -2.85
C SER A 80 -8.39 -5.64 -4.01
N LEU A 81 -9.70 -5.68 -3.73
CA LEU A 81 -10.74 -5.51 -4.75
C LEU A 81 -10.68 -4.13 -5.40
N CYS A 82 -10.61 -3.06 -4.60
CA CYS A 82 -10.53 -1.69 -5.13
C CYS A 82 -9.25 -1.48 -5.94
N GLY A 83 -8.11 -2.00 -5.48
CA GLY A 83 -6.83 -1.89 -6.18
C GLY A 83 -6.83 -2.61 -7.52
N LEU A 84 -7.36 -3.85 -7.57
CA LEU A 84 -7.46 -4.63 -8.80
C LEU A 84 -8.45 -4.02 -9.79
N ALA A 85 -9.61 -3.55 -9.32
CA ALA A 85 -10.57 -2.84 -10.14
C ALA A 85 -9.98 -1.55 -10.73
N ALA A 86 -9.23 -0.78 -9.92
CA ALA A 86 -8.51 0.39 -10.40
C ALA A 86 -7.49 -0.01 -11.48
N GLY A 87 -6.69 -1.06 -11.25
CA GLY A 87 -5.74 -1.61 -12.22
C GLY A 87 -6.42 -1.95 -13.55
N ALA A 88 -7.54 -2.65 -13.54
CA ALA A 88 -8.30 -3.00 -14.74
C ALA A 88 -8.77 -1.75 -15.52
N ILE A 89 -9.28 -0.72 -14.83
CA ILE A 89 -9.68 0.56 -15.44
C ILE A 89 -8.47 1.26 -16.10
N ILE A 90 -7.29 1.16 -15.48
CA ILE A 90 -6.06 1.77 -15.99
C ILE A 90 -5.48 0.99 -17.18
N GLU A 91 -5.63 -0.34 -17.20
CA GLU A 91 -5.18 -1.21 -18.28
C GLU A 91 -6.08 -1.17 -19.52
N ALA A 92 -7.36 -0.83 -19.37
CA ALA A 92 -8.27 -0.57 -20.49
C ALA A 92 -7.76 0.66 -21.27
N LYS A 93 -6.87 0.41 -22.24
CA LYS A 93 -6.16 1.45 -23.02
C LYS A 93 -7.08 2.24 -23.92
N ASP A 94 -8.16 1.62 -24.40
CA ASP A 94 -9.12 2.22 -25.33
C ASP A 94 -10.06 3.22 -24.64
N ASP A 95 -10.18 3.15 -23.31
CA ASP A 95 -11.02 4.05 -22.53
C ASP A 95 -10.21 5.24 -21.99
N ALA A 96 -10.75 6.46 -22.15
CA ALA A 96 -10.16 7.63 -21.54
C ALA A 96 -10.19 7.51 -20.00
N LEU A 97 -9.04 7.74 -19.34
CA LEU A 97 -9.01 7.76 -17.87
C LEU A 97 -10.03 8.75 -17.30
N PRO A 98 -10.66 8.45 -16.15
CA PRO A 98 -11.59 9.38 -15.50
C PRO A 98 -10.97 10.76 -15.27
N LYS A 99 -11.75 11.84 -15.44
CA LYS A 99 -11.26 13.22 -15.23
C LYS A 99 -10.60 13.37 -13.85
N ALA A 100 -11.27 12.86 -12.81
CA ALA A 100 -10.75 12.79 -11.45
C ALA A 100 -10.09 11.43 -11.15
N VAL A 101 -8.76 11.36 -11.25
CA VAL A 101 -7.97 10.14 -10.98
C VAL A 101 -7.67 9.89 -9.50
N GLY A 102 -8.09 10.79 -8.60
CA GLY A 102 -7.73 10.73 -7.18
C GLY A 102 -8.21 9.46 -6.46
N SER A 103 -9.38 8.93 -6.83
CA SER A 103 -9.88 7.66 -6.29
C SER A 103 -9.04 6.47 -6.74
N LEU A 104 -8.59 6.45 -8.01
CA LEU A 104 -7.69 5.42 -8.53
C LEU A 104 -6.32 5.46 -7.85
N ILE A 105 -5.76 6.67 -7.69
CA ILE A 105 -4.52 6.88 -6.94
C ILE A 105 -4.69 6.35 -5.52
N LYS A 106 -5.76 6.72 -4.82
CA LYS A 106 -6.00 6.28 -3.45
C LYS A 106 -6.11 4.76 -3.34
N ALA A 107 -6.89 4.13 -4.21
CA ALA A 107 -7.08 2.67 -4.19
C ALA A 107 -5.74 1.93 -4.38
N LEU A 108 -4.96 2.31 -5.39
CA LEU A 108 -3.66 1.70 -5.67
C LEU A 108 -2.62 2.03 -4.60
N MET A 109 -2.55 3.27 -4.14
CA MET A 109 -1.62 3.70 -3.11
C MET A 109 -1.87 2.96 -1.79
N THR A 110 -3.14 2.76 -1.40
CA THR A 110 -3.48 1.94 -0.23
C THR A 110 -3.03 0.50 -0.43
N GLY A 111 -3.26 -0.10 -1.61
CA GLY A 111 -2.77 -1.44 -1.94
C GLY A 111 -1.25 -1.56 -1.88
N VAL A 112 -0.53 -0.63 -2.50
CA VAL A 112 0.94 -0.54 -2.45
C VAL A 112 1.44 -0.46 -1.02
N ARG A 113 0.75 0.25 -0.12
CA ARG A 113 1.24 0.45 1.26
C ARG A 113 0.86 -0.68 2.22
N THR A 114 -0.21 -1.42 1.95
CA THR A 114 -0.83 -2.31 2.96
C THR A 114 -1.03 -3.75 2.52
N ALA A 115 -0.81 -4.09 1.25
CA ALA A 115 -0.96 -5.47 0.78
C ALA A 115 0.15 -6.38 1.33
N ASP A 116 -0.22 -7.33 2.18
CA ASP A 116 0.70 -8.32 2.76
C ASP A 116 1.34 -9.22 1.68
N MET A 117 0.56 -9.61 0.67
CA MET A 117 0.98 -10.51 -0.40
C MET A 117 1.85 -9.78 -1.43
N GLU A 118 3.12 -10.19 -1.56
CA GLU A 118 4.08 -9.55 -2.46
C GLU A 118 3.64 -9.49 -3.93
N PRO A 119 3.14 -10.58 -4.56
CA PRO A 119 2.72 -10.54 -5.96
C PRO A 119 1.60 -9.53 -6.21
N MET A 120 0.69 -9.41 -5.26
CA MET A 120 -0.41 -8.45 -5.33
C MET A 120 0.10 -7.01 -5.18
N GLN A 121 1.03 -6.79 -4.26
CA GLN A 121 1.68 -5.49 -4.07
C GLN A 121 2.46 -5.05 -5.33
N LYS A 122 3.15 -5.99 -6.01
CA LYS A 122 3.79 -5.75 -7.32
C LYS A 122 2.77 -5.35 -8.39
N SER A 123 1.64 -6.06 -8.48
CA SER A 123 0.57 -5.71 -9.43
C SER A 123 0.00 -4.30 -9.19
N PHE A 124 -0.15 -3.87 -7.93
CA PHE A 124 -0.54 -2.50 -7.61
C PHE A 124 0.53 -1.47 -7.97
N ALA A 125 1.81 -1.78 -7.72
CA ALA A 125 2.92 -0.93 -8.11
C ALA A 125 3.02 -0.74 -9.63
N GLU A 126 2.87 -1.82 -10.41
CA GLU A 126 2.81 -1.80 -11.87
C GLU A 126 1.64 -0.93 -12.36
N SER A 127 0.44 -1.14 -11.82
CA SER A 127 -0.76 -0.37 -12.15
C SER A 127 -0.60 1.11 -11.80
N LEU A 128 0.03 1.42 -10.66
CA LEU A 128 0.28 2.80 -10.21
C LEU A 128 1.27 3.52 -11.14
N SER A 129 2.32 2.82 -11.58
CA SER A 129 3.25 3.36 -12.57
C SER A 129 2.56 3.61 -13.92
N LEU A 130 1.68 2.70 -14.38
CA LEU A 130 0.92 2.87 -15.62
C LEU A 130 -0.05 4.05 -15.50
N LEU A 131 -0.69 4.23 -14.36
CA LEU A 131 -1.52 5.40 -14.10
C LEU A 131 -0.70 6.69 -14.16
N ALA A 132 0.45 6.74 -13.50
CA ALA A 132 1.35 7.89 -13.55
C ALA A 132 1.73 8.22 -15.00
N TYR A 133 2.02 7.19 -15.80
CA TYR A 133 2.33 7.34 -17.21
C TYR A 133 1.15 7.92 -18.01
N ARG A 134 -0.03 7.35 -17.87
CA ARG A 134 -1.24 7.86 -18.54
C ARG A 134 -1.68 9.25 -18.05
N ILE A 135 -1.33 9.65 -16.83
CA ILE A 135 -1.58 11.02 -16.35
C ILE A 135 -0.60 12.00 -16.99
N HIS A 136 0.67 11.62 -17.20
CA HIS A 136 1.67 12.53 -17.79
C HIS A 136 1.29 12.98 -19.20
N THR A 137 0.54 12.15 -19.94
CA THR A 137 0.13 12.45 -21.33
C THR A 137 -1.02 13.46 -21.38
N ARG A 138 -1.61 13.81 -20.24
CA ARG A 138 -2.63 14.85 -20.15
C ARG A 138 -2.00 16.24 -20.25
N PRO A 139 -2.73 17.22 -20.81
CA PRO A 139 -2.23 18.59 -20.88
C PRO A 139 -1.91 19.12 -19.48
N PRO A 140 -0.77 19.82 -19.31
CA PRO A 140 -0.41 20.42 -18.03
C PRO A 140 -1.43 21.47 -17.60
N PRO A 141 -1.60 21.73 -16.29
CA PRO A 141 -0.77 21.24 -15.17
C PRO A 141 -1.23 19.89 -14.58
N ASN A 142 -0.28 18.96 -14.40
CA ASN A 142 -0.54 17.61 -13.87
C ASN A 142 -0.38 17.53 -12.33
N LYS A 143 -1.17 18.32 -11.59
CA LYS A 143 -1.10 18.37 -10.10
C LYS A 143 -1.21 17.00 -9.43
N ALA A 144 -2.06 16.12 -9.96
CA ALA A 144 -2.24 14.76 -9.42
C ALA A 144 -0.96 13.91 -9.53
N LEU A 145 -0.22 14.05 -10.63
CA LEU A 145 1.05 13.36 -10.86
C LEU A 145 2.13 13.88 -9.90
N THR A 146 2.22 15.20 -9.76
CA THR A 146 3.15 15.83 -8.81
C THR A 146 2.91 15.37 -7.37
N LEU A 147 1.65 15.34 -6.94
CA LEU A 147 1.29 14.88 -5.59
C LEU A 147 1.54 13.38 -5.41
N LEU A 148 1.26 12.57 -6.42
CA LEU A 148 1.55 11.14 -6.39
C LEU A 148 3.04 10.89 -6.17
N THR A 149 3.91 11.48 -6.99
CA THR A 149 5.36 11.33 -6.88
C THR A 149 5.89 11.79 -5.51
N LYS A 150 5.46 12.98 -5.04
CA LYS A 150 5.82 13.49 -3.71
C LYS A 150 5.41 12.53 -2.60
N ASN A 151 4.18 12.01 -2.66
CA ASN A 151 3.65 11.13 -1.63
C ASN A 151 4.39 9.79 -1.61
N MET A 152 4.72 9.20 -2.77
CA MET A 152 5.47 7.95 -2.84
C MET A 152 6.84 8.09 -2.16
N VAL A 153 7.59 9.14 -2.48
CA VAL A 153 8.88 9.43 -1.84
C VAL A 153 8.72 9.67 -0.34
N LYS A 154 7.77 10.53 0.06
CA LYS A 154 7.50 10.83 1.47
C LYS A 154 7.18 9.57 2.28
N TYR A 155 6.33 8.68 1.75
CA TYR A 155 5.95 7.46 2.45
C TYR A 155 7.11 6.46 2.51
N LEU A 156 7.96 6.38 1.48
CA LEU A 156 9.11 5.46 1.46
C LEU A 156 10.06 5.82 2.60
N VAL A 157 10.42 7.10 2.67
CA VAL A 157 11.28 7.67 3.71
C VAL A 157 10.67 7.47 5.10
N ALA A 158 9.37 7.74 5.27
CA ALA A 158 8.71 7.56 6.54
C ALA A 158 8.72 6.09 7.00
N ALA A 159 8.47 5.15 6.08
CA ALA A 159 8.53 3.73 6.37
C ALA A 159 9.94 3.29 6.78
N GLU A 160 10.98 3.73 6.07
CA GLU A 160 12.37 3.40 6.40
C GLU A 160 12.79 3.93 7.78
N ARG A 161 12.33 5.11 8.17
CA ARG A 161 12.61 5.64 9.52
C ARG A 161 12.02 4.76 10.62
N VAL A 162 10.84 4.20 10.39
CA VAL A 162 10.20 3.27 11.33
C VAL A 162 10.93 1.92 11.37
N THR A 163 11.41 1.41 10.24
CA THR A 163 12.15 0.13 10.18
C THR A 163 13.51 0.20 10.87
N ARG A 164 14.15 1.38 10.90
CA ARG A 164 15.47 1.60 11.54
C ARG A 164 15.42 1.80 13.05
N GLN A 165 14.24 2.04 13.64
CA GLN A 165 14.14 2.15 15.10
C GLN A 165 14.50 0.81 15.76
N PRO A 166 15.25 0.80 16.88
CA PRO A 166 15.63 -0.44 17.55
C PRO A 166 14.39 -1.25 17.94
N GLU A 167 14.44 -2.56 17.71
CA GLU A 167 13.36 -3.49 18.09
C GLU A 167 13.20 -3.50 19.62
N ALA A 168 12.27 -2.71 20.15
CA ALA A 168 11.89 -2.78 21.55
C ALA A 168 11.02 -4.03 21.80
N SER A 169 11.09 -4.58 23.01
CA SER A 169 10.43 -5.83 23.44
C SER A 169 8.89 -5.80 23.44
N GLU A 170 8.28 -4.70 22.99
CA GLU A 170 6.84 -4.48 23.05
C GLU A 170 6.14 -4.94 21.76
N LYS A 171 5.16 -5.85 21.89
CA LYS A 171 4.38 -6.41 20.75
C LYS A 171 3.76 -5.34 19.84
N SER A 172 3.44 -4.16 20.38
CA SER A 172 2.89 -3.03 19.62
C SER A 172 3.89 -2.45 18.61
N LEU A 173 5.17 -2.33 19.01
CA LEU A 173 6.22 -1.82 18.15
C LEU A 173 6.57 -2.83 17.04
N ALA A 174 6.60 -4.13 17.36
CA ALA A 174 6.85 -5.19 16.39
C ALA A 174 5.82 -5.20 15.24
N ASN A 175 4.54 -4.97 15.55
CA ASN A 175 3.48 -4.85 14.52
C ASN A 175 3.66 -3.60 13.66
N THR A 176 4.09 -2.50 14.26
CA THR A 176 4.34 -1.23 13.57
C THR A 176 5.52 -1.33 12.61
N GLN A 177 6.62 -1.95 13.05
CA GLN A 177 7.77 -2.24 12.19
C GLN A 177 7.42 -3.22 11.07
N LYS A 178 6.61 -4.25 11.34
CA LYS A 178 6.11 -5.16 10.30
C LYS A 178 5.33 -4.41 9.23
N ALA A 179 4.40 -3.53 9.64
CA ALA A 179 3.62 -2.71 8.70
C ALA A 179 4.53 -1.77 7.89
N ALA A 180 5.53 -1.15 8.52
CA ALA A 180 6.50 -0.30 7.83
C ALA A 180 7.35 -1.07 6.81
N ARG A 181 7.77 -2.30 7.11
CA ARG A 181 8.49 -3.16 6.13
C ARG A 181 7.62 -3.50 4.91
N ILE A 182 6.33 -3.75 5.12
CA ILE A 182 5.37 -3.98 4.03
C ILE A 182 5.23 -2.71 3.19
N GLU A 183 5.04 -1.57 3.83
CA GLU A 183 4.90 -0.28 3.16
C GLU A 183 6.16 0.08 2.34
N LEU A 184 7.35 -0.08 2.93
CA LEU A 184 8.64 0.13 2.28
C LEU A 184 8.76 -0.73 1.02
N ARG A 185 8.54 -2.06 1.14
CA ARG A 185 8.63 -3.00 0.02
C ARG A 185 7.75 -2.58 -1.16
N GLY A 186 6.49 -2.22 -0.90
CA GLY A 186 5.57 -1.84 -1.97
C GLY A 186 5.95 -0.52 -2.64
N LEU A 187 6.38 0.46 -1.85
CA LEU A 187 6.83 1.76 -2.36
C LEU A 187 8.10 1.64 -3.20
N SER A 188 9.03 0.77 -2.81
CA SER A 188 10.20 0.42 -3.62
C SER A 188 9.78 -0.12 -4.97
N PHE A 189 8.89 -1.11 -5.03
CA PHE A 189 8.38 -1.62 -6.30
C PHE A 189 7.71 -0.54 -7.14
N ALA A 190 6.95 0.35 -6.52
CA ALA A 190 6.23 1.39 -7.25
C ALA A 190 7.18 2.44 -7.84
N LEU A 191 8.22 2.86 -7.11
CA LEU A 191 9.24 3.78 -7.61
C LEU A 191 10.12 3.12 -8.68
N GLN A 192 10.51 1.87 -8.50
CA GLN A 192 11.26 1.10 -9.51
C GLN A 192 10.46 0.96 -10.81
N ASN A 193 9.18 0.60 -10.73
CA ASN A 193 8.30 0.54 -11.90
C ASN A 193 8.10 1.91 -12.56
N LEU A 194 8.13 2.99 -11.79
CA LEU A 194 8.09 4.36 -12.32
C LEU A 194 9.34 4.64 -13.16
N CYS A 195 10.53 4.32 -12.64
CA CYS A 195 11.81 4.43 -13.35
C CYS A 195 11.81 3.59 -14.63
N LEU A 196 11.41 2.33 -14.57
CA LEU A 196 11.35 1.45 -15.74
C LEU A 196 10.38 1.97 -16.81
N ARG A 197 9.25 2.55 -16.41
CA ARG A 197 8.21 2.99 -17.34
C ARG A 197 8.53 4.30 -18.02
N PHE A 198 9.13 5.25 -17.30
CA PHE A 198 9.56 6.53 -17.88
C PHE A 198 10.96 6.45 -18.51
N ALA A 199 11.74 5.42 -18.17
CA ALA A 199 13.09 5.18 -18.67
C ALA A 199 13.97 6.44 -18.61
N SER A 200 14.65 6.79 -19.69
CA SER A 200 15.57 7.92 -19.78
C SER A 200 14.91 9.30 -19.63
N CYS A 201 13.58 9.41 -19.77
CA CYS A 201 12.87 10.69 -19.71
C CYS A 201 12.20 10.97 -18.36
N ILE A 202 12.46 10.16 -17.32
CA ILE A 202 11.80 10.31 -16.02
C ILE A 202 11.97 11.71 -15.42
N PHE A 203 13.18 12.28 -15.45
CA PHE A 203 13.43 13.61 -14.87
C PHE A 203 12.82 14.75 -15.69
N GLU A 204 12.65 14.56 -17.00
CA GLU A 204 11.99 15.53 -17.87
C GLU A 204 10.48 15.52 -17.69
N LYS A 205 9.87 14.33 -17.59
CA LYS A 205 8.43 14.16 -17.45
C LYS A 205 7.94 14.33 -16.01
N LEU A 206 8.81 14.07 -15.04
CA LEU A 206 8.58 14.23 -13.60
C LEU A 206 9.67 15.13 -13.00
N PRO A 207 9.69 16.43 -13.31
CA PRO A 207 10.72 17.34 -12.80
C PRO A 207 10.72 17.41 -11.27
N ILE A 208 9.55 17.25 -10.63
CA ILE A 208 9.48 17.18 -9.17
C ILE A 208 10.21 15.96 -8.60
N PHE A 209 10.29 14.86 -9.35
CA PHE A 209 11.04 13.70 -8.90
C PHE A 209 12.53 14.04 -8.82
N TRP A 210 13.07 14.68 -9.85
CA TRP A 210 14.45 15.17 -9.84
C TRP A 210 14.72 16.16 -8.71
N GLN A 211 13.84 17.16 -8.53
CA GLN A 211 13.97 18.14 -7.43
C GLN A 211 14.05 17.48 -6.05
N LEU A 212 13.23 16.45 -5.80
CA LEU A 212 13.26 15.71 -4.54
C LEU A 212 14.56 14.92 -4.32
N LEU A 213 15.32 14.64 -5.38
CA LEU A 213 16.59 13.91 -5.29
C LEU A 213 17.79 14.87 -5.26
N SER A 214 17.79 15.91 -6.09
CA SER A 214 18.97 16.77 -6.30
C SER A 214 19.05 17.92 -5.30
N GLU A 215 17.95 18.62 -5.02
CA GLU A 215 17.98 19.84 -4.18
C GLU A 215 18.57 19.56 -2.78
N PRO A 216 18.21 18.47 -2.08
CA PRO A 216 18.79 18.21 -0.77
C PRO A 216 20.29 17.88 -0.82
N LEU A 217 20.75 17.24 -1.89
CA LEU A 217 22.16 16.90 -2.09
C LEU A 217 22.99 18.13 -2.47
N GLU A 218 22.44 19.01 -3.30
CA GLU A 218 23.03 20.31 -3.65
C GLU A 218 23.13 21.24 -2.44
N CYS A 219 22.16 21.20 -1.52
CA CYS A 219 22.26 21.91 -0.25
C CYS A 219 23.36 21.31 0.61
N ALA A 220 23.46 19.98 0.69
CA ALA A 220 24.47 19.27 1.48
C ALA A 220 25.91 19.45 0.96
N SER A 221 26.10 19.76 -0.33
CA SER A 221 27.43 19.95 -0.92
C SER A 221 28.01 21.36 -0.72
N ARG A 222 27.22 22.32 -0.23
CA ARG A 222 27.68 23.69 0.05
C ARG A 222 28.60 23.71 1.26
N ILE A 223 29.67 24.49 1.17
CA ILE A 223 30.61 24.71 2.28
C ILE A 223 29.88 25.51 3.36
N GLY A 224 29.54 24.88 4.49
CA GLY A 224 28.86 25.48 5.63
C GLY A 224 28.37 24.44 6.64
N GLU A 225 27.89 24.89 7.79
CA GLU A 225 27.18 24.02 8.73
C GLU A 225 25.79 23.69 8.18
N LEU A 226 25.51 22.40 8.01
CA LEU A 226 24.18 21.91 7.63
C LEU A 226 23.30 21.82 8.87
N THR A 227 22.05 22.25 8.73
CA THR A 227 21.03 22.00 9.75
C THR A 227 20.68 20.52 9.81
N ASP A 228 20.18 20.04 10.96
CA ASP A 228 19.69 18.66 11.11
C ASP A 228 18.62 18.31 10.06
N ALA A 229 17.80 19.29 9.65
CA ALA A 229 16.78 19.13 8.64
C ALA A 229 17.36 18.92 7.23
N GLU A 230 18.42 19.66 6.88
CA GLU A 230 19.13 19.50 5.59
C GLU A 230 19.87 18.17 5.54
N CYS A 231 20.55 17.79 6.63
CA CYS A 231 21.18 16.47 6.76
C CYS A 231 20.15 15.34 6.57
N ALA A 232 19.00 15.43 7.25
CA ALA A 232 17.94 14.43 7.12
C ALA A 232 17.39 14.35 5.69
N ALA A 233 17.18 15.49 5.03
CA ALA A 233 16.70 15.53 3.65
C ALA A 233 17.72 14.95 2.65
N ALA A 234 19.02 15.16 2.86
CA ALA A 234 20.07 14.56 2.05
C ALA A 234 20.09 13.03 2.21
N VAL A 235 20.02 12.52 3.45
CA VAL A 235 19.93 11.08 3.74
C VAL A 235 18.68 10.46 3.10
N ASP A 236 17.53 11.14 3.19
CA ASP A 236 16.29 10.70 2.54
C ASP A 236 16.45 10.60 1.02
N SER A 237 17.14 11.55 0.40
CA SER A 237 17.40 11.56 -1.04
C SER A 237 18.31 10.40 -1.45
N MET A 238 19.37 10.14 -0.68
CA MET A 238 20.27 8.99 -0.90
C MET A 238 19.53 7.66 -0.77
N LEU A 239 18.58 7.54 0.17
CA LEU A 239 17.72 6.35 0.31
C LEU A 239 16.86 6.13 -0.94
N VAL A 240 16.27 7.19 -1.49
CA VAL A 240 15.44 7.06 -2.69
C VAL A 240 16.32 6.66 -3.89
N ILE A 241 17.50 7.27 -4.04
CA ILE A 241 18.48 6.93 -5.08
C ILE A 241 18.88 5.45 -4.99
N SER A 242 19.24 4.96 -3.80
CA SER A 242 19.63 3.56 -3.61
C SER A 242 18.48 2.59 -3.90
N THR A 243 17.24 3.01 -3.65
CA THR A 243 16.04 2.20 -3.95
C THR A 243 15.79 2.03 -5.45
N ILE A 244 16.14 3.04 -6.26
CA ILE A 244 15.82 3.08 -7.70
C ILE A 244 17.01 2.80 -8.60
N SER A 245 18.24 2.75 -8.07
CA SER A 245 19.48 2.68 -8.85
C SER A 245 19.50 1.57 -9.91
N GLU A 246 19.05 0.37 -9.54
CA GLU A 246 18.99 -0.80 -10.44
C GLU A 246 17.91 -0.68 -11.52
N SER A 247 16.90 0.18 -11.31
CA SER A 247 15.78 0.39 -12.23
C SER A 247 15.90 1.68 -13.05
N LEU A 248 16.93 2.48 -12.78
CA LEU A 248 17.18 3.73 -13.48
C LEU A 248 17.95 3.47 -14.77
N ALA A 249 17.54 4.14 -15.86
CA ALA A 249 18.24 4.06 -17.14
C ALA A 249 19.71 4.45 -17.00
N GLU A 250 20.62 3.67 -17.59
CA GLU A 250 22.08 3.86 -17.50
C GLU A 250 22.53 5.27 -17.88
N CYS A 251 21.88 5.89 -18.88
CA CYS A 251 22.18 7.25 -19.33
C CYS A 251 21.87 8.34 -18.28
N LEU A 252 21.17 8.00 -17.20
CA LEU A 252 20.88 8.89 -16.08
C LEU A 252 21.82 8.69 -14.90
N HIS A 253 22.69 7.68 -14.92
CA HIS A 253 23.61 7.40 -13.82
C HIS A 253 24.64 8.53 -13.66
N SER A 254 25.17 9.08 -14.76
CA SER A 254 26.07 10.22 -14.71
C SER A 254 25.43 11.42 -14.02
N LYS A 255 24.16 11.71 -14.34
CA LYS A 255 23.41 12.82 -13.73
C LYS A 255 23.24 12.70 -12.21
N ILE A 256 23.29 11.49 -11.65
CA ILE A 256 23.18 11.28 -10.20
C ILE A 256 24.54 11.35 -9.51
N CYS A 257 25.60 10.95 -10.22
CA CYS A 257 26.96 10.90 -9.69
C CYS A 257 27.70 12.23 -9.79
N ASP A 258 27.29 13.12 -10.71
CA ASP A 258 27.81 14.48 -10.89
C ASP A 258 27.19 15.46 -9.88
#